data_AF-A0ABD3ICJ7-F1
#
_entry.id   AF-A0ABD3ICJ7-F1
#
_cell.length_a   1.000
_cell.length_b   1.000
_cell.length_c   1.000
_cell.angle_alpha   90.00
_cell.angle_beta   90.00
_cell.angle_gamma   90.00
#
_symmetry.space_group_name_H-M   'P 1'
#
loop_
_entity.id
_entity.type
_entity.pdbx_description
1 polymer ?
#
loop_
_entity_poly.entity_id
_entity_poly.type
_entity_poly.pdbx_seq_one_letter_code
_entity_poly.pdbx_strand_id
1 'polypeptide(L)'
;MGTEVAEQKVGGEFAEEALDHVPRQPFSVAGVLIPIISGTQACKYEAAEYFVAWQGVLTIVYTGIPSSIVKFKRELEHNLKGVRTENPGSMWPKTTIGCLQDDKTLTLEQLKTLRNICSEESPALATTESITVDNLSIAIYENRRLEKIITEVTVPLTLPVNKSKPLESEKAYVRSVLTEFADSNLDTYHQMTSLPGHRSAHYLQPVVEATVVHHLQKVPASLNRFRDRVDAELPGMYEWFADSSLHITIRALT
;
A
#
# COMPACT_ATOMS: atom_id res chain seq x y z
N MET A 1 -17.23 -18.50 -90.41
CA MET A 1 -18.23 -18.64 -89.34
C MET A 1 -17.63 -19.56 -88.30
N GLY A 2 -17.37 -19.20 -87.05
CA GLY A 2 -17.65 -17.99 -86.29
C GLY A 2 -17.15 -18.24 -84.87
N THR A 3 -16.62 -17.17 -84.26
CA THR A 3 -16.53 -16.91 -82.81
C THR A 3 -15.70 -17.86 -81.94
N GLU A 4 -14.43 -17.47 -81.74
CA GLU A 4 -13.68 -17.63 -80.49
C GLU A 4 -14.40 -16.88 -79.34
N VAL A 5 -14.51 -17.54 -78.19
CA VAL A 5 -14.91 -16.90 -76.92
C VAL A 5 -13.65 -16.76 -76.07
N ALA A 6 -13.21 -15.52 -75.89
CA ALA A 6 -12.05 -15.16 -75.09
C ALA A 6 -12.38 -15.19 -73.59
N GLU A 7 -11.50 -15.82 -72.81
CA GLU A 7 -11.46 -15.78 -71.35
C GLU A 7 -11.13 -14.37 -70.86
N GLN A 8 -12.04 -13.77 -70.08
CA GLN A 8 -11.82 -12.49 -69.43
C GLN A 8 -11.17 -12.73 -68.06
N LYS A 9 -9.84 -12.65 -68.01
CA LYS A 9 -9.08 -12.54 -66.75
C LYS A 9 -9.26 -11.13 -66.19
N VAL A 10 -10.00 -11.01 -65.08
CA VAL A 10 -10.04 -9.79 -64.27
C VAL A 10 -8.78 -9.76 -63.40
N GLY A 11 -7.75 -9.07 -63.89
CA GLY A 11 -6.60 -8.66 -63.09
C GLY A 11 -6.96 -7.40 -62.32
N GLY A 12 -7.19 -7.53 -61.02
CA GLY A 12 -7.26 -6.40 -60.10
C GLY A 12 -5.89 -6.21 -59.45
N GLU A 13 -5.12 -5.25 -59.94
CA GLU A 13 -3.98 -4.67 -59.20
C GLU A 13 -4.53 -3.93 -57.98
N PHE A 14 -4.34 -4.50 -56.79
CA PHE A 14 -4.45 -3.73 -55.56
C PHE A 14 -3.12 -3.00 -55.36
N ALA A 15 -3.14 -1.69 -55.59
CA ALA A 15 -2.04 -0.81 -55.20
C ALA A 15 -1.82 -0.93 -53.68
N GLU A 16 -0.63 -1.38 -53.28
CA GLU A 16 -0.14 -1.21 -51.91
C GLU A 16 0.03 0.29 -51.66
N GLU A 17 -0.97 0.92 -51.04
CA GLU A 17 -0.79 2.21 -50.40
C GLU A 17 0.23 2.03 -49.27
N ALA A 18 1.43 2.57 -49.50
CA ALA A 18 2.45 2.72 -48.48
C ALA A 18 1.85 3.49 -47.30
N LEU A 19 1.53 2.77 -46.23
CA LEU A 19 1.18 3.34 -44.94
C LEU A 19 2.38 4.16 -44.45
N ASP A 20 2.29 5.47 -44.62
CA ASP A 20 3.21 6.45 -44.06
C ASP A 20 3.51 6.07 -42.60
N HIS A 21 4.73 5.60 -42.38
CA HIS A 21 5.30 5.43 -41.05
C HIS A 21 5.57 6.81 -40.47
N VAL A 22 4.51 7.45 -39.96
CA VAL A 22 4.65 8.60 -39.07
C VAL A 22 5.40 8.08 -37.84
N PRO A 23 6.63 8.55 -37.56
CA PRO A 23 7.32 8.18 -36.34
C PRO A 23 6.49 8.69 -35.18
N ARG A 24 5.82 7.79 -34.45
CA ARG A 24 5.21 8.15 -33.16
C ARG A 24 6.37 8.45 -32.23
N GLN A 25 6.68 9.74 -32.06
CA GLN A 25 7.50 10.18 -30.94
C GLN A 25 6.89 9.59 -29.66
N PRO A 26 7.68 9.01 -28.74
CA PRO A 26 7.14 8.58 -27.47
C PRO A 26 6.64 9.82 -26.74
N PHE A 27 5.32 10.02 -26.76
CA PHE A 27 4.65 10.99 -25.91
C PHE A 27 4.76 10.49 -24.47
N SER A 28 5.88 10.76 -23.82
CA SER A 28 5.93 10.78 -22.35
C SER A 28 5.50 12.17 -21.90
N VAL A 29 4.20 12.46 -22.00
CA VAL A 29 3.64 13.53 -21.19
C VAL A 29 3.47 12.93 -19.80
N ALA A 30 4.51 13.01 -18.97
CA ALA A 30 4.38 12.60 -17.58
C ALA A 30 3.20 13.38 -16.99
N GLY A 31 2.14 12.66 -16.59
CA GLY A 31 1.01 13.26 -15.88
C GLY A 31 1.49 13.90 -14.58
N VAL A 32 0.62 14.67 -13.92
CA VAL A 32 0.99 15.51 -12.77
C VAL A 32 1.61 14.75 -11.58
N LEU A 33 1.39 13.44 -11.47
CA LEU A 33 1.83 12.64 -10.33
C LEU A 33 3.36 12.48 -10.23
N ILE A 34 4.04 12.22 -11.36
CA ILE A 34 5.51 12.06 -11.37
C ILE A 34 6.21 13.37 -10.94
N PRO A 35 5.87 14.56 -11.50
CA PRO A 35 6.40 15.83 -11.02
C PRO A 35 6.19 16.05 -9.52
N ILE A 36 4.98 15.80 -9.00
CA ILE A 36 4.66 16.00 -7.58
C ILE A 36 5.51 15.07 -6.69
N ILE A 37 5.66 13.79 -7.06
CA ILE A 37 6.52 12.86 -6.32
C ILE A 37 7.98 13.32 -6.39
N SER A 38 8.50 13.64 -7.58
CA SER A 38 9.90 14.05 -7.73
C SER A 38 10.24 15.34 -6.97
N GLY A 39 9.28 16.27 -6.84
CA GLY A 39 9.42 17.49 -6.04
C GLY A 39 9.27 17.27 -4.53
N THR A 40 8.84 16.08 -4.10
CA THR A 40 8.69 15.74 -2.68
C THR A 40 10.06 15.42 -2.07
N GLN A 41 10.36 16.00 -0.92
CA GLN A 41 11.62 15.75 -0.22
C GLN A 41 11.64 14.35 0.43
N ALA A 42 12.74 13.62 0.26
CA ALA A 42 13.01 12.36 0.94
C ALA A 42 12.93 12.52 2.47
N CYS A 43 12.50 11.48 3.18
CA CYS A 43 12.22 11.57 4.62
C CYS A 43 12.47 10.26 5.36
N LYS A 44 12.18 10.25 6.66
CA LYS A 44 12.30 9.08 7.52
C LYS A 44 11.01 8.78 8.26
N TYR A 45 10.67 7.50 8.35
CA TYR A 45 9.64 6.98 9.24
C TYR A 45 10.30 6.24 10.40
N GLU A 46 9.77 6.45 11.61
CA GLU A 46 10.19 5.73 12.82
C GLU A 46 9.09 4.74 13.18
N ALA A 47 9.40 3.45 13.25
CA ALA A 47 8.46 2.43 13.69
C ALA A 47 8.16 2.64 15.18
N ALA A 48 6.88 2.56 15.56
CA ALA A 48 6.42 2.78 16.92
C ALA A 48 6.09 1.44 17.60
N GLU A 49 5.10 0.73 17.06
CA GLU A 49 4.56 -0.47 17.71
C GLU A 49 3.88 -1.42 16.72
N TYR A 50 3.76 -2.67 17.15
CA TYR A 50 2.82 -3.62 16.56
C TYR A 50 1.42 -3.28 17.06
N PHE A 51 0.41 -3.43 16.20
CA PHE A 51 -0.95 -3.00 16.51
C PHE A 51 -1.98 -3.87 15.81
N VAL A 52 -3.09 -4.13 16.51
CA VAL A 52 -4.27 -4.79 15.94
C VAL A 52 -5.23 -3.68 15.48
N ALA A 53 -5.27 -3.43 14.18
CA ALA A 53 -6.26 -2.53 13.60
C ALA A 53 -7.66 -3.15 13.61
N TRP A 54 -8.66 -2.32 13.26
CA TRP A 54 -10.04 -2.78 13.06
C TRP A 54 -10.12 -4.01 12.14
N GLN A 55 -11.18 -4.80 12.31
CA GLN A 55 -11.32 -6.13 11.69
C GLN A 55 -10.18 -7.12 12.01
N GLY A 56 -9.35 -6.85 13.02
CA GLY A 56 -8.32 -7.77 13.49
C GLY A 56 -7.05 -7.81 12.64
N VAL A 57 -6.84 -6.82 11.78
CA VAL A 57 -5.67 -6.74 10.88
C VAL A 57 -4.41 -6.37 11.67
N LEU A 58 -3.31 -7.10 11.47
CA LEU A 58 -2.05 -6.83 12.15
C LEU A 58 -1.20 -5.84 11.35
N THR A 59 -0.65 -4.86 12.05
CA THR A 59 0.11 -3.76 11.44
C THR A 59 1.36 -3.39 12.24
N ILE A 60 2.38 -2.88 11.55
CA ILE A 60 3.42 -2.04 12.13
C ILE A 60 2.95 -0.59 11.99
N VAL A 61 2.94 0.15 13.10
CA VAL A 61 2.56 1.58 13.15
C VAL A 61 3.81 2.44 13.16
N TYR A 62 3.75 3.62 12.53
CA TYR A 62 4.83 4.61 12.61
C TYR A 62 4.44 5.81 13.44
N THR A 63 5.43 6.54 13.98
CA THR A 63 5.20 7.63 14.95
C THR A 63 4.41 8.82 14.40
N GLY A 64 4.30 8.98 13.08
CA GLY A 64 3.53 10.03 12.41
C GLY A 64 3.94 10.20 10.95
N ILE A 65 3.15 10.94 10.15
CA ILE A 65 3.48 11.21 8.75
C ILE A 65 4.53 12.34 8.68
N PRO A 66 5.68 12.15 8.01
CA PRO A 66 6.65 13.21 7.79
C PRO A 66 6.04 14.39 7.02
N SER A 67 6.49 15.61 7.33
CA SER A 67 5.92 16.83 6.75
C SER A 67 6.03 16.90 5.22
N SER A 68 7.06 16.28 4.62
CA SER A 68 7.18 16.19 3.16
C SER A 68 6.07 15.33 2.55
N ILE A 69 5.70 14.22 3.19
CA ILE A 69 4.61 13.36 2.75
C ILE A 69 3.25 14.02 2.98
N VAL A 70 3.08 14.79 4.06
CA VAL A 70 1.86 15.60 4.26
C VAL A 70 1.70 16.64 3.14
N LYS A 71 2.79 17.33 2.75
CA LYS A 71 2.79 18.27 1.63
C LYS A 71 2.46 17.56 0.31
N PHE A 72 3.12 16.44 0.04
CA PHE A 72 2.82 15.57 -1.12
C PHE A 72 1.33 15.24 -1.22
N LYS A 73 0.71 14.74 -0.14
CA LYS A 73 -0.72 14.38 -0.11
C LYS A 73 -1.60 15.58 -0.48
N ARG A 74 -1.32 16.76 0.09
CA ARG A 74 -2.05 18.00 -0.19
C ARG A 74 -1.88 18.47 -1.64
N GLU A 75 -0.67 18.41 -2.17
CA GLU A 75 -0.38 18.77 -3.55
C GLU A 75 -1.06 17.81 -4.52
N LEU A 76 -1.06 16.51 -4.24
CA LEU A 76 -1.78 15.51 -5.01
C LEU A 76 -3.27 15.79 -5.04
N GLU A 77 -3.90 16.04 -3.88
CA GLU A 77 -5.34 16.35 -3.80
C GLU A 77 -5.70 17.67 -4.48
N HIS A 78 -4.82 18.67 -4.43
CA HIS A 78 -5.03 19.94 -5.10
C HIS A 78 -4.95 19.83 -6.63
N ASN A 79 -3.98 19.05 -7.14
CA ASN A 79 -3.67 19.01 -8.57
C ASN A 79 -4.38 17.88 -9.33
N LEU A 80 -4.69 16.76 -8.67
CA LEU A 80 -5.30 15.59 -9.29
C LEU A 80 -6.78 15.48 -8.91
N LYS A 81 -7.64 16.05 -9.75
CA LYS A 81 -9.10 15.93 -9.59
C LYS A 81 -9.54 14.48 -9.82
N GLY A 82 -10.47 13.99 -8.99
CA GLY A 82 -11.06 12.65 -9.12
C GLY A 82 -10.37 11.56 -8.29
N VAL A 83 -9.31 11.88 -7.54
CA VAL A 83 -8.79 10.98 -6.50
C VAL A 83 -9.85 10.84 -5.41
N ARG A 84 -10.12 9.60 -4.98
CA ARG A 84 -11.06 9.35 -3.88
C ARG A 84 -10.61 10.05 -2.61
N THR A 85 -11.56 10.49 -1.79
CA THR A 85 -11.30 10.94 -0.43
C THR A 85 -10.45 9.90 0.31
N GLU A 86 -9.45 10.36 1.05
CA GLU A 86 -8.58 9.45 1.78
C GLU A 86 -9.40 8.65 2.81
N ASN A 87 -9.24 7.33 2.79
CA ASN A 87 -9.90 6.46 3.76
C ASN A 87 -9.24 6.62 5.14
N PRO A 88 -9.99 6.56 6.26
CA PRO A 88 -9.43 6.69 7.60
C PRO A 88 -8.24 5.77 7.87
N GLY A 89 -8.23 4.58 7.24
CA GLY A 89 -7.16 3.59 7.36
C GLY A 89 -5.80 4.01 6.79
N SER A 90 -5.71 5.01 5.90
CA SER A 90 -4.44 5.53 5.35
C SER A 90 -4.09 6.95 5.83
N MET A 91 -4.96 7.55 6.66
CA MET A 91 -4.70 8.85 7.29
C MET A 91 -3.60 8.80 8.35
N TRP A 92 -3.23 7.61 8.81
CA TRP A 92 -2.10 7.38 9.70
C TRP A 92 -1.15 6.34 9.08
N PRO A 93 0.16 6.46 9.32
CA PRO A 93 1.14 5.66 8.63
C PRO A 93 1.26 4.27 9.26
N LYS A 94 1.18 3.24 8.41
CA LYS A 94 1.31 1.85 8.82
C LYS A 94 1.75 0.94 7.68
N THR A 95 2.20 -0.24 8.05
CA THR A 95 2.39 -1.39 7.17
C THR A 95 1.53 -2.53 7.66
N THR A 96 0.63 -3.03 6.81
CA THR A 96 -0.12 -4.25 7.10
C THR A 96 0.80 -5.46 6.94
N ILE A 97 0.87 -6.30 7.98
CA ILE A 97 1.76 -7.46 8.03
C ILE A 97 1.01 -8.80 7.99
N GLY A 98 -0.27 -8.80 8.34
CA GLY A 98 -1.11 -9.99 8.29
C GLY A 98 -2.58 -9.66 8.54
N CYS A 99 -3.45 -10.59 8.16
CA CYS A 99 -4.90 -10.49 8.34
C CYS A 99 -5.46 -11.81 8.86
N LEU A 100 -6.68 -11.78 9.41
CA LEU A 100 -7.35 -13.00 9.84
C LEU A 100 -7.71 -13.87 8.63
N GLN A 101 -7.64 -15.19 8.80
CA GLN A 101 -8.20 -16.16 7.86
C GLN A 101 -9.73 -15.97 7.72
N ASP A 102 -10.31 -16.32 6.57
CA ASP A 102 -11.70 -16.01 6.20
C ASP A 102 -12.77 -16.48 7.19
N ASP A 103 -12.56 -17.63 7.84
CA ASP A 103 -13.49 -18.23 8.78
C ASP A 103 -13.22 -17.82 10.25
N LYS A 104 -12.32 -16.87 10.48
CA LYS A 104 -11.88 -16.47 11.82
C LYS A 104 -12.44 -15.12 12.26
N THR A 105 -12.78 -15.06 13.54
CA THR A 105 -13.14 -13.84 14.25
C THR A 105 -12.49 -13.90 15.62
N LEU A 106 -11.86 -12.79 16.03
CA LEU A 106 -11.25 -12.70 17.34
C LEU A 106 -12.30 -12.75 18.43
N THR A 107 -12.07 -13.57 19.45
CA THR A 107 -12.71 -13.41 20.77
C THR A 107 -12.01 -12.31 21.56
N LEU A 108 -12.65 -11.80 22.61
CA LEU A 108 -12.05 -10.80 23.48
C LEU A 108 -10.75 -11.31 24.13
N GLU A 109 -10.70 -12.56 24.56
CA GLU A 109 -9.50 -13.16 25.16
C GLU A 109 -8.34 -13.29 24.16
N GLN A 110 -8.64 -13.62 22.90
CA GLN A 110 -7.64 -13.61 21.84
C GLN A 110 -7.15 -12.18 21.53
N LEU A 111 -8.04 -11.18 21.58
CA LEU A 111 -7.64 -9.78 21.42
C LEU A 111 -6.75 -9.30 22.58
N LYS A 112 -7.05 -9.68 23.83
CA LYS A 112 -6.17 -9.44 25.00
C LYS A 112 -4.81 -10.07 24.81
N THR A 113 -4.78 -11.31 24.32
CA THR A 113 -3.55 -12.04 24.00
C THR A 113 -2.71 -11.27 22.97
N LEU A 114 -3.31 -10.88 21.84
CA LEU A 114 -2.64 -10.06 20.82
C LEU A 114 -2.15 -8.73 21.38
N ARG A 115 -2.93 -8.07 22.25
CA ARG A 115 -2.51 -6.82 22.88
C ARG A 115 -1.23 -6.99 23.70
N ASN A 116 -1.15 -8.07 24.48
CA ASN A 116 0.04 -8.38 25.27
C ASN A 116 1.24 -8.65 24.36
N ILE A 117 1.08 -9.46 23.33
CA ILE A 117 2.12 -9.71 22.32
C ILE A 117 2.58 -8.39 21.69
N CYS A 118 1.65 -7.55 21.21
CA CYS A 118 1.99 -6.24 20.66
C CYS A 118 2.79 -5.38 21.65
N SER A 119 2.33 -5.28 22.90
CA SER A 119 2.99 -4.47 23.94
C SER A 119 4.41 -4.97 24.25
N GLU A 120 4.62 -6.29 24.27
CA GLU A 120 5.91 -6.89 24.64
C GLU A 120 6.91 -6.90 23.48
N GLU A 121 6.42 -7.01 22.24
CA GLU A 121 7.27 -7.07 21.05
C GLU A 121 7.63 -5.68 20.49
N SER A 122 6.80 -4.66 20.73
CA SER A 122 6.99 -3.29 20.23
C SER A 122 8.29 -2.60 20.65
N PRO A 123 8.87 -2.80 21.86
CA PRO A 123 10.17 -2.22 22.20
C PRO A 123 11.30 -2.57 21.22
N ALA A 124 11.22 -3.73 20.55
CA ALA A 124 12.20 -4.10 19.53
C ALA A 124 12.01 -3.35 18.20
N LEU A 125 10.79 -2.90 17.87
CA LEU A 125 10.55 -2.00 16.75
C LEU A 125 11.11 -0.59 17.03
N ALA A 126 10.90 -0.08 18.24
CA ALA A 126 11.34 1.26 18.62
C ALA A 126 12.87 1.45 18.60
N THR A 127 13.62 0.35 18.67
CA THR A 127 15.09 0.33 18.56
C THR A 127 15.61 0.02 17.15
N THR A 128 14.70 -0.29 16.21
CA THR A 128 15.04 -0.52 14.81
C THR A 128 15.42 0.80 14.14
N GLU A 129 16.34 0.74 13.17
CA GLU A 129 16.70 1.90 12.37
C GLU A 129 15.47 2.49 11.66
N SER A 130 15.40 3.82 11.63
CA SER A 130 14.39 4.55 10.86
C SER A 130 14.35 4.10 9.40
N ILE A 131 13.16 3.97 8.84
CA ILE A 131 12.97 3.63 7.43
C ILE A 131 13.19 4.89 6.61
N THR A 132 14.17 4.85 5.70
CA THR A 132 14.42 5.94 4.76
C THR A 132 13.49 5.81 3.57
N VAL A 133 12.70 6.85 3.32
CA VAL A 133 11.83 6.97 2.16
C VAL A 133 12.47 7.97 1.21
N ASP A 134 13.14 7.46 0.19
CA ASP A 134 13.84 8.23 -0.85
C ASP A 134 13.26 8.01 -2.26
N ASN A 135 12.19 7.23 -2.35
CA ASN A 135 11.42 6.99 -3.55
C ASN A 135 9.99 6.59 -3.17
N LEU A 136 9.05 6.82 -4.09
CA LEU A 136 7.68 6.33 -4.01
C LEU A 136 7.33 5.57 -5.29
N SER A 137 6.61 4.47 -5.15
CA SER A 137 6.08 3.69 -6.26
C SER A 137 4.62 4.02 -6.51
N ILE A 138 4.27 4.25 -7.77
CA ILE A 138 2.90 4.26 -8.26
C ILE A 138 2.61 2.85 -8.75
N ALA A 139 1.78 2.09 -8.02
CA ALA A 139 1.47 0.71 -8.33
C ALA A 139 0.01 0.58 -8.80
N ILE A 140 -0.19 -0.09 -9.94
CA ILE A 140 -1.48 -0.65 -10.35
C ILE A 140 -1.40 -2.16 -10.07
N TYR A 141 -2.37 -2.70 -9.33
CA TYR A 141 -2.25 -4.02 -8.75
C TYR A 141 -3.51 -4.87 -8.95
N GLU A 142 -3.34 -6.19 -8.86
CA GLU A 142 -4.39 -7.20 -8.92
C GLU A 142 -4.90 -7.61 -7.54
N ASN A 143 -4.17 -7.33 -6.46
CA ASN A 143 -4.57 -7.70 -5.11
C ASN A 143 -4.12 -6.66 -4.06
N ARG A 144 -4.89 -6.51 -2.97
CA ARG A 144 -4.73 -5.39 -2.02
C ARG A 144 -3.51 -5.51 -1.11
N ARG A 145 -2.79 -6.63 -1.17
CA ARG A 145 -1.51 -6.81 -0.46
C ARG A 145 -0.28 -6.61 -1.35
N LEU A 146 -0.47 -6.16 -2.60
CA LEU A 146 0.58 -5.86 -3.58
C LEU A 146 1.54 -7.02 -3.90
N GLU A 147 1.08 -8.26 -3.77
CA GLU A 147 1.86 -9.43 -4.22
C GLU A 147 1.69 -9.70 -5.71
N LYS A 148 0.67 -9.09 -6.34
CA LYS A 148 0.44 -9.13 -7.78
C LYS A 148 0.31 -7.70 -8.30
N ILE A 149 1.38 -7.18 -8.86
CA ILE A 149 1.46 -5.85 -9.45
C ILE A 149 1.37 -5.98 -10.97
N ILE A 150 0.45 -5.23 -11.59
CA ILE A 150 0.28 -5.17 -13.05
C ILE A 150 1.36 -4.30 -13.65
N THR A 151 1.53 -3.10 -13.10
CA THR A 151 2.57 -2.16 -13.50
C THR A 151 2.94 -1.28 -12.32
N GLU A 152 4.21 -0.91 -12.28
CA GLU A 152 4.77 -0.04 -11.25
C GLU A 152 5.76 0.94 -11.86
N VAL A 153 5.68 2.18 -11.40
CA VAL A 153 6.66 3.22 -11.71
C VAL A 153 7.19 3.76 -10.39
N THR A 154 8.47 3.54 -10.13
CA THR A 154 9.18 4.09 -8.98
C THR A 154 9.80 5.43 -9.35
N VAL A 155 9.48 6.46 -8.55
CA VAL A 155 9.96 7.82 -8.75
C VAL A 155 10.82 8.23 -7.54
N PRO A 156 12.07 8.65 -7.74
CA PRO A 156 12.93 9.10 -6.66
C PRO A 156 12.41 10.42 -6.08
N LEU A 157 12.58 10.58 -4.77
CA LEU A 157 12.33 11.80 -4.02
C LEU A 157 13.56 12.71 -4.02
N THR A 158 13.34 14.00 -3.77
CA THR A 158 14.42 14.99 -3.70
C THR A 158 15.29 14.80 -2.46
N LEU A 159 16.61 14.70 -2.66
CA LEU A 159 17.63 14.69 -1.62
C LEU A 159 18.09 16.12 -1.24
N PRO A 160 18.62 16.35 -0.03
CA PRO A 160 18.94 15.38 1.03
C PRO A 160 17.72 14.91 1.83
N VAL A 161 17.85 13.73 2.45
CA VAL A 161 16.84 13.16 3.35
C VAL A 161 16.55 14.11 4.52
N ASN A 162 15.29 14.51 4.67
CA ASN A 162 14.80 15.25 5.81
C ASN A 162 14.72 14.34 7.04
N LYS A 163 15.51 14.69 8.07
CA LYS A 163 15.59 13.95 9.34
C LYS A 163 14.68 14.55 10.43
N SER A 164 13.86 15.54 10.08
CA SER A 164 12.94 16.16 11.04
C SER A 164 11.89 15.14 11.46
N LYS A 165 11.56 15.13 12.75
CA LYS A 165 10.47 14.30 13.28
C LYS A 165 9.11 14.77 12.72
N PRO A 166 8.10 13.90 12.68
CA PRO A 166 6.72 14.31 12.39
C PRO A 166 6.27 15.47 13.28
N LEU A 167 5.34 16.27 12.78
CA LEU A 167 4.73 17.36 13.56
C LEU A 167 4.00 16.79 14.78
N GLU A 168 3.88 17.57 15.85
CA GLU A 168 3.19 17.11 17.06
C GLU A 168 1.71 16.79 16.82
N SER A 169 1.06 17.45 15.84
CA SER A 169 -0.30 17.10 15.42
C SER A 169 -0.39 15.70 14.82
N GLU A 170 0.60 15.30 14.00
CA GLU A 170 0.65 13.97 13.39
C GLU A 170 0.89 12.90 14.45
N LYS A 171 1.83 13.16 15.37
CA LYS A 171 2.07 12.26 16.50
C LYS A 171 0.84 12.15 17.41
N ALA A 172 0.16 13.25 17.66
CA ALA A 172 -1.07 13.26 18.46
C ALA A 172 -2.18 12.44 17.82
N TYR A 173 -2.34 12.54 16.49
CA TYR A 173 -3.31 11.75 15.75
C TYR A 173 -3.00 10.25 15.81
N VAL A 174 -1.74 9.85 15.60
CA VAL A 174 -1.35 8.45 15.77
C VAL A 174 -1.63 7.99 17.20
N ARG A 175 -1.22 8.76 18.22
CA ARG A 175 -1.52 8.42 19.62
C ARG A 175 -3.00 8.26 19.89
N SER A 176 -3.88 9.06 19.29
CA SER A 176 -5.32 8.88 19.47
C SER A 176 -5.82 7.55 18.89
N VAL A 177 -5.32 7.14 17.73
CA VAL A 177 -5.65 5.82 17.14
C VAL A 177 -5.17 4.68 18.05
N LEU A 178 -3.94 4.78 18.56
CA LEU A 178 -3.36 3.76 19.44
C LEU A 178 -4.09 3.66 20.79
N THR A 179 -4.57 4.79 21.31
CA THR A 179 -5.32 4.86 22.58
C THR A 179 -6.66 4.12 22.49
N GLU A 180 -7.25 3.99 21.29
CA GLU A 180 -8.48 3.18 21.13
C GLU A 180 -8.25 1.71 21.52
N PHE A 181 -7.02 1.19 21.36
CA PHE A 181 -6.61 -0.18 21.71
C PHE A 181 -6.00 -0.29 23.13
N ALA A 182 -6.17 0.74 23.96
CA ALA A 182 -5.77 0.68 25.37
C ALA A 182 -6.54 -0.41 26.13
N ASP A 183 -5.91 -0.98 27.15
CA ASP A 183 -6.48 -2.05 27.98
C ASP A 183 -7.86 -1.66 28.55
N SER A 184 -7.96 -0.42 29.04
CA SER A 184 -9.19 0.14 29.60
C SER A 184 -10.34 0.31 28.59
N ASN A 185 -10.08 0.20 27.28
CA ASN A 185 -11.07 0.36 26.21
C ASN A 185 -11.25 -0.91 25.37
N LEU A 186 -10.61 -2.03 25.77
CA LEU A 186 -10.46 -3.19 24.90
C LEU A 186 -11.80 -3.89 24.61
N ASP A 187 -12.73 -3.90 25.56
CA ASP A 187 -14.09 -4.43 25.36
C ASP A 187 -14.85 -3.68 24.25
N THR A 188 -14.77 -2.33 24.25
CA THR A 188 -15.36 -1.50 23.21
C THR A 188 -14.64 -1.70 21.88
N TYR A 189 -13.30 -1.71 21.91
CA TYR A 189 -12.47 -1.90 20.72
C TYR A 189 -12.71 -3.26 20.06
N HIS A 190 -12.99 -4.30 20.87
CA HIS A 190 -13.29 -5.64 20.38
C HIS A 190 -14.45 -5.66 19.39
N GLN A 191 -15.46 -4.81 19.59
CA GLN A 191 -16.58 -4.66 18.66
C GLN A 191 -16.08 -4.32 17.24
N MET A 192 -15.06 -3.48 17.10
CA MET A 192 -14.49 -3.10 15.81
C MET A 192 -13.57 -4.18 15.23
N THR A 193 -12.81 -4.87 16.06
CA THR A 193 -11.91 -5.96 15.62
C THR A 193 -12.64 -7.24 15.23
N SER A 194 -13.83 -7.47 15.80
CA SER A 194 -14.66 -8.65 15.51
C SER A 194 -15.57 -8.47 14.29
N LEU A 195 -15.68 -7.25 13.73
CA LEU A 195 -16.44 -7.02 12.51
C LEU A 195 -15.93 -7.91 11.36
N PRO A 196 -16.85 -8.37 10.48
CA PRO A 196 -16.46 -9.06 9.26
C PRO A 196 -15.76 -8.09 8.29
N GLY A 197 -14.99 -8.66 7.36
CA GLY A 197 -14.23 -7.91 6.35
C GLY A 197 -12.73 -7.97 6.57
N HIS A 198 -11.95 -7.51 5.60
CA HIS A 198 -10.48 -7.50 5.65
C HIS A 198 -9.86 -8.85 6.10
N ARG A 199 -10.45 -9.95 5.65
CA ARG A 199 -9.91 -11.31 5.80
C ARG A 199 -9.03 -11.69 4.61
N SER A 200 -8.42 -12.87 4.64
CA SER A 200 -7.59 -13.41 3.55
C SER A 200 -8.18 -13.18 2.15
N ALA A 201 -9.45 -13.51 1.92
CA ALA A 201 -10.09 -13.32 0.63
C ALA A 201 -10.15 -11.85 0.19
N HIS A 202 -10.35 -10.90 1.11
CA HIS A 202 -10.39 -9.46 0.77
C HIS A 202 -9.06 -8.99 0.16
N TYR A 203 -7.94 -9.50 0.68
CA TYR A 203 -6.60 -9.15 0.22
C TYR A 203 -6.15 -9.92 -1.01
N LEU A 204 -6.65 -11.15 -1.20
CA LEU A 204 -6.32 -12.05 -2.31
C LEU A 204 -7.20 -11.86 -3.54
N GLN A 205 -8.43 -11.39 -3.37
CA GLN A 205 -9.41 -11.26 -4.45
C GLN A 205 -8.86 -10.36 -5.56
N PRO A 206 -8.99 -10.79 -6.84
CA PRO A 206 -8.62 -9.97 -7.98
C PRO A 206 -9.39 -8.64 -8.02
N VAL A 207 -8.67 -7.53 -8.04
CA VAL A 207 -9.20 -6.17 -8.24
C VAL A 207 -8.23 -5.38 -9.09
N VAL A 208 -8.67 -4.35 -9.81
CA VAL A 208 -7.75 -3.42 -10.47
C VAL A 208 -7.87 -2.08 -9.77
N GLU A 209 -6.89 -1.78 -8.94
CA GLU A 209 -6.81 -0.54 -8.16
C GLU A 209 -5.40 0.05 -8.27
N ALA A 210 -5.26 1.34 -7.93
CA ALA A 210 -4.00 2.06 -7.98
C ALA A 210 -3.68 2.73 -6.64
N THR A 211 -2.40 2.75 -6.28
CA THR A 211 -1.92 3.32 -5.01
C THR A 211 -0.51 3.91 -5.17
N VAL A 212 -0.18 4.87 -4.30
CA VAL A 212 1.18 5.35 -4.08
C VAL A 212 1.68 4.76 -2.77
N VAL A 213 2.82 4.08 -2.83
CA VAL A 213 3.40 3.34 -1.70
C VAL A 213 4.91 3.55 -1.61
N HIS A 214 5.46 3.19 -0.47
CA HIS A 214 6.89 2.94 -0.32
C HIS A 214 7.09 1.50 0.14
N HIS A 215 7.73 0.67 -0.70
CA HIS A 215 8.06 -0.71 -0.36
C HIS A 215 9.18 -0.76 0.69
N LEU A 216 9.02 -1.62 1.69
CA LEU A 216 10.03 -1.80 2.71
C LEU A 216 11.24 -2.53 2.13
N GLN A 217 12.36 -1.81 2.00
CA GLN A 217 13.63 -2.41 1.53
C GLN A 217 14.21 -3.41 2.54
N LYS A 218 13.89 -3.23 3.82
CA LYS A 218 14.29 -4.12 4.90
C LYS A 218 13.16 -4.24 5.91
N VAL A 219 12.75 -5.47 6.15
CA VAL A 219 11.76 -5.80 7.16
C VAL A 219 12.42 -5.78 8.55
N PRO A 220 11.76 -5.24 9.59
CA PRO A 220 12.30 -5.27 10.95
C PRO A 220 12.59 -6.71 11.40
N ALA A 221 13.77 -6.97 11.95
CA ALA A 221 14.17 -8.31 12.38
C ALA A 221 13.25 -8.88 13.47
N SER A 222 12.62 -8.02 14.27
CA SER A 222 11.63 -8.40 15.27
C SER A 222 10.35 -8.99 14.68
N LEU A 223 10.06 -8.77 13.38
CA LEU A 223 8.80 -9.22 12.78
C LEU A 223 8.67 -10.75 12.82
N ASN A 224 9.74 -11.50 12.58
CA ASN A 224 9.67 -12.96 12.63
C ASN A 224 9.36 -13.45 14.04
N ARG A 225 9.99 -12.87 15.06
CA ARG A 225 9.68 -13.19 16.47
C ARG A 225 8.22 -12.86 16.82
N PHE A 226 7.70 -11.73 16.33
CA PHE A 226 6.30 -11.37 16.50
C PHE A 226 5.36 -12.38 15.82
N ARG A 227 5.64 -12.76 14.57
CA ARG A 227 4.86 -13.78 13.83
C ARG A 227 4.87 -15.13 14.55
N ASP A 228 6.04 -15.62 14.93
CA ASP A 228 6.22 -16.89 15.64
C ASP A 228 5.40 -16.93 16.93
N ARG A 229 5.39 -15.82 17.68
CA ARG A 229 4.63 -15.71 18.92
C ARG A 229 3.12 -15.69 18.69
N VAL A 230 2.66 -14.95 17.68
CA VAL A 230 1.24 -14.96 17.29
C VAL A 230 0.83 -16.37 16.85
N ASP A 231 1.62 -17.05 16.03
CA ASP A 231 1.30 -18.40 15.56
C ASP A 231 1.32 -19.44 16.69
N ALA A 232 2.18 -19.27 17.70
CA ALA A 232 2.23 -20.12 18.87
C ALA A 232 1.01 -19.94 19.80
N GLU A 233 0.60 -18.70 20.06
CA GLU A 233 -0.51 -18.39 20.97
C GLU A 233 -1.89 -18.44 20.29
N LEU A 234 -1.93 -18.25 18.97
CA LEU A 234 -3.15 -18.15 18.15
C LEU A 234 -3.01 -18.97 16.84
N PRO A 235 -2.83 -20.30 16.94
CA PRO A 235 -2.49 -21.13 15.79
C PRO A 235 -3.57 -21.10 14.71
N GLY A 236 -3.15 -20.83 13.47
CA GLY A 236 -4.03 -20.82 12.29
C GLY A 236 -5.03 -19.65 12.25
N MET A 237 -4.84 -18.61 13.07
CA MET A 237 -5.70 -17.43 13.05
C MET A 237 -5.36 -16.46 11.93
N TYR A 238 -4.07 -16.35 11.59
CA TYR A 238 -3.56 -15.31 10.70
C TYR A 238 -3.02 -15.87 9.38
N GLU A 239 -3.14 -15.05 8.34
CA GLU A 239 -2.40 -15.16 7.10
C GLU A 239 -1.40 -13.99 7.02
N TRP A 240 -0.12 -14.33 6.96
CA TRP A 240 0.98 -13.37 6.86
C TRP A 240 1.20 -12.91 5.42
N PHE A 241 1.45 -11.62 5.25
CA PHE A 241 1.80 -11.08 3.93
C PHE A 241 3.26 -11.36 3.61
N ALA A 242 3.57 -11.55 2.33
CA ALA A 242 4.95 -11.78 1.90
C ALA A 242 5.84 -10.57 2.23
N ASP A 243 7.06 -10.83 2.73
CA ASP A 243 8.02 -9.78 3.08
C ASP A 243 8.31 -8.82 1.92
N SER A 244 8.34 -9.36 0.70
CA SER A 244 8.57 -8.60 -0.53
C SER A 244 7.43 -7.66 -0.92
N SER A 245 6.24 -7.81 -0.33
CA SER A 245 5.08 -6.95 -0.60
C SER A 245 4.76 -5.99 0.54
N LEU A 246 5.52 -6.04 1.64
CA LEU A 246 5.32 -5.12 2.77
C LEU A 246 5.67 -3.69 2.35
N HIS A 247 4.73 -2.78 2.61
CA HIS A 247 4.85 -1.39 2.17
C HIS A 247 4.18 -0.44 3.17
N ILE A 248 4.58 0.83 3.11
CA ILE A 248 3.85 1.94 3.72
C ILE A 248 2.91 2.48 2.66
N THR A 249 1.60 2.41 2.91
CA THR A 249 0.63 3.07 2.04
C THR A 249 0.73 4.58 2.21
N ILE A 250 1.12 5.27 1.14
CA ILE A 250 1.18 6.72 1.15
C ILE A 250 -0.17 7.28 0.76
N ARG A 251 -0.74 6.87 -0.38
CA ARG A 251 -2.04 7.38 -0.83
C ARG A 251 -2.71 6.43 -1.82
N ALA A 252 -3.91 5.94 -1.50
CA ALA A 252 -4.76 5.26 -2.48
C ALA A 252 -5.19 6.24 -3.58
N LEU A 253 -5.17 5.83 -4.84
CA LEU A 253 -5.55 6.68 -5.99
C LEU A 253 -6.95 6.37 -6.51
N THR A 254 -7.39 5.12 -6.38
CA THR A 254 -8.72 4.62 -6.78
C THR A 254 -9.40 3.89 -5.64
#